data_AF-A0A8B6GEE3-F1
#
_entry.id   AF-A0A8B6GEE3-F1
#
_cell.length_a   1.000
_cell.length_b   1.000
_cell.length_c   1.000
_cell.angle_alpha   90.00
_cell.angle_beta   90.00
_cell.angle_gamma   90.00
#
_symmetry.space_group_name_H-M   'P 1'
#
loop_
_entity.id
_entity.type
_entity.pdbx_description
1 polymer ?
#
loop_
_entity_poly.entity_id
_entity_poly.type
_entity_poly.pdbx_seq_one_letter_code
_entity_poly.pdbx_strand_id
1 'polypeptide(L)'
;MFFAPKDASTSTGVLVGVSALVLFGGETVCTLTMATFSSAILSNMASPIVCLGGETAEMPGMYTGSEYDLAGFAVGAVERSCIIPRLDQIETGDILIGLPSSGLHSNGFSLVRKVINKLEMSYDMPCPFQRGTTLGDVLLTPTKIYVKELLPLMKEMKVKAFAHITGGGLTENVARVLPSDLAASIDANKWKIPAVFGWLADKGNINAREMSRTFNCGIGGVLVVRSEESKSVLNSLTNSGLQSSIIGEICKKEDKSVTVHNLVEGLDRCWPRTPVLLQRKRVAVLISGSGTNLQALIDHTTEQNSNSSAEIVLVISNKPNVQGLTRAEKAGIATKVISHKDYKSRDDFDEALHSTLTSTGIDIVCLAGFMRILT
;
A
#
# COMPACT_ATOMS: atom_id res chain seq x y z
N MET A 1 -0.66 -35.50 10.79
CA MET A 1 -2.05 -35.10 11.10
C MET A 1 -2.24 -33.72 10.47
N PHE A 2 -3.00 -33.66 9.37
CA PHE A 2 -3.08 -32.48 8.50
C PHE A 2 -4.23 -31.58 8.97
N PHE A 3 -3.92 -30.33 9.31
CA PHE A 3 -4.91 -29.28 9.49
C PHE A 3 -4.76 -28.28 8.34
N ALA A 4 -5.77 -28.22 7.47
CA ALA A 4 -5.93 -27.14 6.50
C ALA A 4 -6.60 -25.94 7.21
N PRO A 5 -6.16 -24.69 6.94
CA PRO A 5 -6.95 -23.52 7.30
C PRO A 5 -8.24 -23.47 6.47
N LYS A 6 -9.31 -22.93 7.06
CA LYS A 6 -10.69 -23.01 6.58
C LYS A 6 -11.04 -22.07 5.42
N ASP A 7 -10.11 -21.25 4.94
CA ASP A 7 -10.39 -20.23 3.92
C ASP A 7 -9.42 -20.33 2.74
N ALA A 8 -9.86 -21.03 1.69
CA ALA A 8 -9.17 -21.16 0.42
C ALA A 8 -9.53 -19.98 -0.50
N SER A 9 -8.83 -18.85 -0.36
CA SER A 9 -8.83 -17.77 -1.36
C SER A 9 -7.66 -16.82 -1.15
N THR A 10 -6.43 -17.34 -1.16
CA THR A 10 -5.19 -16.57 -1.43
C THR A 10 -4.00 -17.51 -1.27
N SER A 11 -3.00 -17.32 -2.14
CA SER A 11 -1.75 -18.07 -2.26
C SER A 11 -0.89 -18.09 -0.99
N THR A 12 -1.34 -18.84 0.02
CA THR A 12 -0.61 -19.05 1.28
C THR A 12 -0.14 -20.50 1.35
N GLY A 13 0.75 -20.84 0.41
CA GLY A 13 1.46 -22.10 0.36
C GLY A 13 2.96 -21.88 0.25
N VAL A 14 3.54 -20.96 1.03
CA VAL A 14 4.97 -21.09 1.31
C VAL A 14 5.07 -22.15 2.39
N LEU A 15 5.56 -23.31 1.98
CA LEU A 15 5.95 -24.40 2.85
C LEU A 15 7.24 -24.00 3.56
N VAL A 16 7.09 -23.28 4.66
CA VAL A 16 8.21 -22.76 5.45
C VAL A 16 8.71 -23.89 6.37
N GLY A 17 9.99 -24.25 6.25
CA GLY A 17 10.64 -25.31 7.02
C GLY A 17 10.64 -26.69 6.38
N VAL A 18 10.16 -26.78 5.14
CA VAL A 18 9.73 -28.02 4.54
C VAL A 18 10.54 -28.34 3.28
N SER A 19 11.04 -29.58 3.16
CA SER A 19 11.45 -30.12 1.85
C SER A 19 10.20 -30.27 1.00
N ALA A 20 9.97 -29.32 0.09
CA ALA A 20 8.85 -29.34 -0.85
C ALA A 20 8.90 -30.63 -1.67
N LEU A 21 7.89 -31.48 -1.52
CA LEU A 21 7.85 -32.81 -2.11
C LEU A 21 6.94 -32.85 -3.33
N VAL A 22 5.92 -31.98 -3.43
CA VAL A 22 4.89 -32.10 -4.47
C VAL A 22 4.24 -30.77 -4.81
N LEU A 23 4.08 -30.46 -6.11
CA LEU A 23 3.06 -29.55 -6.62
C LEU A 23 2.00 -30.31 -7.43
N PHE A 24 0.72 -30.00 -7.20
CA PHE A 24 -0.41 -30.34 -8.06
C PHE A 24 -1.01 -29.04 -8.61
N GLY A 25 -1.13 -28.91 -9.93
CA GLY A 25 -1.79 -27.76 -10.57
C GLY A 25 -3.19 -28.14 -11.07
N GLY A 26 -4.21 -27.32 -10.79
CA GLY A 26 -5.50 -27.37 -11.45
C GLY A 26 -5.67 -26.13 -12.34
N GLU A 27 -5.97 -26.32 -13.61
CA GLU A 27 -6.27 -25.26 -14.57
C GLU A 27 -7.74 -25.32 -14.95
N THR A 28 -8.43 -24.18 -15.07
CA THR A 28 -9.76 -24.13 -15.68
C THR A 28 -9.79 -23.10 -16.81
N VAL A 29 -10.04 -23.54 -18.05
CA VAL A 29 -9.74 -22.75 -19.26
C VAL A 29 -10.90 -22.76 -20.27
N CYS A 30 -11.02 -21.69 -21.07
CA CYS A 30 -11.76 -21.67 -22.33
C CYS A 30 -10.77 -21.78 -23.50
N THR A 31 -10.83 -22.90 -24.24
CA THR A 31 -10.12 -23.28 -25.47
C THR A 31 -8.92 -22.40 -25.89
N LEU A 32 -7.72 -22.64 -25.33
CA LEU A 32 -6.44 -22.13 -25.86
C LEU A 32 -5.26 -23.05 -25.50
N THR A 33 -4.20 -23.01 -26.31
CA THR A 33 -3.09 -23.99 -26.42
C THR A 33 -2.26 -24.20 -25.12
N MET A 34 -2.50 -25.34 -24.47
CA MET A 34 -1.86 -25.94 -23.27
C MET A 34 -0.33 -25.87 -23.13
N ALA A 35 0.44 -25.73 -24.23
CA ALA A 35 1.89 -26.00 -24.22
C ALA A 35 2.74 -24.90 -23.55
N THR A 36 2.26 -23.66 -23.53
CA THR A 36 3.06 -22.50 -23.05
C THR A 36 2.98 -22.31 -21.53
N PHE A 37 1.94 -22.84 -20.87
CA PHE A 37 1.72 -22.65 -19.42
C PHE A 37 2.47 -23.65 -18.55
N SER A 38 2.44 -24.94 -18.93
CA SER A 38 3.20 -25.99 -18.24
C SER A 38 4.71 -25.67 -18.23
N SER A 39 5.24 -25.10 -19.32
CA SER A 39 6.64 -24.67 -19.40
C SER A 39 6.96 -23.43 -18.54
N ALA A 40 6.03 -22.50 -18.32
CA ALA A 40 6.22 -21.33 -17.44
C ALA A 40 6.24 -21.71 -15.95
N ILE A 41 5.39 -22.68 -15.56
CA ILE A 41 5.38 -23.24 -14.20
C ILE A 41 6.67 -24.04 -13.96
N LEU A 42 7.06 -24.92 -14.89
CA LEU A 42 8.26 -25.76 -14.78
C LEU A 42 9.57 -24.95 -14.84
N SER A 43 9.65 -23.90 -15.66
CA SER A 43 10.86 -23.07 -15.81
C SER A 43 11.19 -22.23 -14.58
N ASN A 44 10.22 -21.94 -13.73
CA ASN A 44 10.41 -21.24 -12.46
C ASN A 44 10.54 -22.18 -11.24
N MET A 45 10.33 -23.50 -11.39
CA MET A 45 10.54 -24.42 -10.27
C MET A 45 12.03 -24.50 -9.92
N ALA A 46 12.42 -23.84 -8.82
CA ALA A 46 13.73 -24.06 -8.23
C ALA A 46 13.81 -25.52 -7.72
N SER A 47 14.91 -26.21 -8.02
CA SER A 47 15.31 -27.43 -7.30
C SER A 47 15.28 -27.10 -5.79
N PRO A 48 14.43 -27.76 -4.96
CA PRO A 48 14.08 -29.19 -4.96
C PRO A 48 12.61 -29.56 -5.26
N ILE A 49 11.83 -28.72 -5.96
CA ILE A 49 10.40 -28.97 -6.17
C ILE A 49 10.15 -29.92 -7.36
N VAL A 50 9.21 -30.85 -7.22
CA VAL A 50 8.77 -31.77 -8.30
C VAL A 50 7.27 -31.57 -8.59
N CYS A 51 6.91 -31.46 -9.87
CA CYS A 51 5.52 -31.50 -10.33
C CYS A 51 5.08 -32.96 -10.49
N LEU A 52 4.12 -33.42 -9.69
CA LEU A 52 3.64 -34.81 -9.76
C LEU A 52 2.41 -34.99 -10.66
N GLY A 53 1.71 -33.90 -10.97
CA GLY A 53 0.56 -33.96 -11.87
C GLY A 53 -0.16 -32.62 -11.94
N GLY A 54 -1.12 -32.56 -12.85
CA GLY A 54 -2.09 -31.48 -12.91
C GLY A 54 -3.34 -31.90 -13.65
N GLU A 55 -4.40 -31.13 -13.49
CA GLU A 55 -5.69 -31.33 -14.14
C GLU A 55 -6.09 -30.06 -14.88
N THR A 56 -6.69 -30.20 -16.05
CA THR A 56 -7.25 -29.09 -16.82
C THR A 56 -8.73 -29.35 -17.02
N ALA A 57 -9.57 -28.39 -16.62
CA ALA A 57 -11.02 -28.43 -16.80
C ALA A 57 -11.45 -27.36 -17.82
N GLU A 58 -12.25 -27.74 -18.82
CA GLU A 58 -12.83 -26.77 -19.75
C GLU A 58 -14.27 -26.45 -19.32
N MET A 59 -14.53 -25.20 -18.95
CA MET A 59 -15.82 -24.76 -18.40
C MET A 59 -16.38 -23.54 -19.16
N PRO A 60 -16.83 -23.71 -20.43
CA PRO A 60 -17.29 -22.61 -21.28
C PRO A 60 -18.57 -21.91 -20.78
N GLY A 61 -19.34 -22.55 -19.89
CA GLY A 61 -20.49 -21.95 -19.22
C GLY A 61 -20.15 -21.10 -18.00
N MET A 62 -18.90 -21.16 -17.50
CA MET A 62 -18.44 -20.46 -16.30
C MET A 62 -17.46 -19.32 -16.60
N TYR A 63 -16.56 -19.51 -17.58
CA TYR A 63 -15.56 -18.51 -17.98
C TYR A 63 -15.88 -17.94 -19.36
N THR A 64 -15.64 -16.63 -19.54
CA THR A 64 -15.99 -15.95 -20.79
C THR A 64 -14.75 -15.60 -21.61
N GLY A 65 -14.83 -15.79 -22.93
CA GLY A 65 -13.76 -15.41 -23.86
C GLY A 65 -12.45 -16.13 -23.57
N SER A 66 -11.41 -15.36 -23.21
CA SER A 66 -10.06 -15.84 -22.91
C SER A 66 -9.75 -15.84 -21.41
N GLU A 67 -10.75 -15.77 -20.54
CA GLU A 67 -10.58 -15.87 -19.09
C GLU A 67 -10.27 -17.31 -18.68
N TYR A 68 -9.41 -17.46 -17.69
CA TYR A 68 -9.07 -18.73 -17.07
C TYR A 68 -8.68 -18.51 -15.61
N ASP A 69 -8.74 -19.57 -14.82
CA ASP A 69 -8.28 -19.58 -13.43
C ASP A 69 -7.23 -20.67 -13.19
N LEU A 70 -6.34 -20.41 -12.25
CA LEU A 70 -5.22 -21.27 -11.90
C LEU A 70 -5.19 -21.53 -10.40
N ALA A 71 -5.24 -22.80 -10.03
CA ALA A 71 -5.05 -23.26 -8.67
C ALA A 71 -3.76 -24.08 -8.58
N GLY A 72 -2.89 -23.73 -7.62
CA GLY A 72 -1.69 -24.49 -7.32
C GLY A 72 -1.74 -25.02 -5.89
N PHE A 73 -1.37 -26.28 -5.69
CA PHE A 73 -1.28 -26.92 -4.38
C PHE A 73 0.11 -27.48 -4.15
N ALA A 74 0.69 -27.20 -2.99
CA ALA A 74 2.04 -27.63 -2.62
C ALA A 74 2.03 -28.46 -1.33
N VAL A 75 2.90 -29.47 -1.25
CA VAL A 75 3.13 -30.28 -0.04
C VAL A 75 4.61 -30.38 0.26
N GLY A 76 4.95 -30.51 1.54
CA GLY A 76 6.20 -31.16 1.93
C GLY A 76 6.25 -31.51 3.42
N ALA A 77 7.42 -31.91 3.89
CA ALA A 77 7.67 -32.36 5.26
C ALA A 77 8.71 -31.52 6.02
N VAL A 78 8.48 -31.36 7.32
CA VAL A 78 9.37 -30.74 8.32
C VAL A 78 9.43 -31.61 9.57
N GLU A 79 10.59 -31.69 10.21
CA GLU A 79 10.70 -32.30 11.54
C GLU A 79 9.97 -31.45 12.58
N ARG A 80 9.29 -32.07 13.54
CA ARG A 80 8.47 -31.34 14.52
C ARG A 80 9.24 -30.28 15.30
N SER A 81 10.51 -30.54 15.61
CA SER A 81 11.43 -29.63 16.30
C SER A 81 11.85 -28.41 15.46
N CYS A 82 11.69 -28.48 14.13
CA CYS A 82 12.16 -27.47 13.19
C CYS A 82 11.06 -26.51 12.72
N ILE A 83 9.81 -26.72 13.17
CA ILE A 83 8.66 -25.88 12.81
C ILE A 83 8.93 -24.41 13.22
N ILE A 84 8.52 -23.49 12.34
CA ILE A 84 8.47 -22.05 12.60
C ILE A 84 7.06 -21.52 12.26
N PRO A 85 6.58 -20.42 12.87
CA PRO A 85 7.29 -19.55 13.82
C PRO A 85 7.51 -20.18 15.20
N ARG A 86 8.66 -19.88 15.82
CA ARG A 86 8.98 -20.23 17.22
C ARG A 86 8.66 -19.04 18.11
N LEU A 87 7.37 -18.85 18.37
CA LEU A 87 6.85 -17.67 19.07
C LEU A 87 7.46 -17.51 20.46
N ASP A 88 7.76 -18.61 21.14
CA ASP A 88 8.42 -18.67 22.45
C ASP A 88 9.89 -18.20 22.44
N GLN A 89 10.51 -18.14 21.26
CA GLN A 89 11.91 -17.72 21.11
C GLN A 89 12.04 -16.29 20.59
N ILE A 90 10.96 -15.66 20.13
CA ILE A 90 11.01 -14.28 19.61
C ILE A 90 11.05 -13.32 20.80
N GLU A 91 12.01 -12.39 20.77
CA GLU A 91 12.23 -11.44 21.87
C GLU A 91 12.55 -10.03 21.35
N THR A 92 12.47 -9.04 22.24
CA THR A 92 12.85 -7.67 21.92
C THR A 92 14.34 -7.61 21.55
N GLY A 93 14.68 -6.90 20.48
CA GLY A 93 16.04 -6.82 19.94
C GLY A 93 16.36 -7.84 18.85
N ASP A 94 15.45 -8.79 18.58
CA ASP A 94 15.56 -9.62 17.38
C ASP A 94 15.51 -8.77 16.11
N ILE A 95 16.23 -9.21 15.08
CA ILE A 95 16.43 -8.45 13.86
C ILE A 95 15.49 -8.93 12.76
N LEU A 96 14.93 -7.97 12.02
CA LEU A 96 14.12 -8.21 10.84
C LEU A 96 14.97 -8.08 9.57
N ILE A 97 15.09 -9.17 8.82
CA ILE A 97 15.75 -9.20 7.51
C ILE A 97 14.69 -9.24 6.41
N GLY A 98 14.69 -8.23 5.55
CA GLY A 98 13.80 -8.12 4.39
C GLY A 98 14.41 -8.77 3.15
N LEU A 99 13.63 -9.65 2.51
CA LEU A 99 13.95 -10.31 1.25
C LEU A 99 13.36 -9.49 0.09
N PRO A 100 14.16 -9.12 -0.93
CA PRO A 100 13.70 -8.26 -2.02
C PRO A 100 12.66 -8.98 -2.89
N SER A 101 11.52 -8.32 -3.13
CA SER A 101 10.55 -8.76 -4.13
C SER A 101 11.05 -8.48 -5.56
N SER A 102 10.43 -9.13 -6.54
CA SER A 102 10.65 -8.87 -7.97
C SER A 102 9.74 -7.75 -8.50
N GLY A 103 8.81 -7.25 -7.68
CA GLY A 103 7.77 -6.31 -8.08
C GLY A 103 6.50 -6.52 -7.24
N LEU A 104 5.34 -6.42 -7.88
CA LEU A 104 4.02 -6.58 -7.23
C LEU A 104 3.76 -8.00 -6.73
N HIS A 105 4.49 -8.99 -7.26
CA HIS A 105 4.22 -10.42 -7.08
C HIS A 105 2.84 -10.78 -7.59
N SER A 106 1.97 -11.38 -6.78
CA SER A 106 0.64 -11.86 -7.19
C SER A 106 -0.50 -11.17 -6.42
N ASN A 107 -0.25 -10.03 -5.78
CA ASN A 107 -1.22 -9.35 -4.92
C ASN A 107 -1.44 -7.88 -5.32
N GLY A 108 -2.61 -7.33 -4.98
CA GLY A 108 -2.96 -5.94 -5.25
C GLY A 108 -3.37 -5.63 -6.70
N PHE A 109 -3.45 -6.63 -7.59
CA PHE A 109 -3.77 -6.43 -9.01
C PHE A 109 -5.15 -5.82 -9.26
N SER A 110 -6.12 -6.03 -8.37
CA SER A 110 -7.41 -5.34 -8.46
C SER A 110 -7.28 -3.82 -8.35
N LEU A 111 -6.37 -3.33 -7.49
CA LEU A 111 -6.10 -1.90 -7.35
C LEU A 111 -5.27 -1.40 -8.53
N VAL A 112 -4.27 -2.17 -8.97
CA VAL A 112 -3.45 -1.85 -10.15
C VAL A 112 -4.31 -1.66 -11.40
N ARG A 113 -5.21 -2.61 -11.69
CA ARG A 113 -6.14 -2.51 -12.83
C ARG A 113 -7.05 -1.28 -12.73
N LYS A 114 -7.54 -0.94 -11.53
CA LYS A 114 -8.33 0.28 -11.32
C LYS A 114 -7.55 1.55 -11.65
N VAL A 115 -6.28 1.63 -11.24
CA VAL A 115 -5.40 2.77 -11.55
C VAL A 115 -5.18 2.88 -13.06
N ILE A 116 -4.84 1.77 -13.73
CA ILE A 116 -4.60 1.74 -15.17
C ILE A 116 -5.84 2.14 -15.96
N ASN A 117 -7.00 1.60 -15.60
CA ASN A 117 -8.27 1.95 -16.24
C ASN A 117 -8.62 3.42 -16.05
N LYS A 118 -8.41 3.98 -14.85
CA LYS A 118 -8.65 5.40 -14.57
C LYS A 118 -7.74 6.32 -15.38
N LEU A 119 -6.53 5.88 -15.69
CA LEU A 119 -5.58 6.62 -16.51
C LEU A 119 -5.72 6.35 -18.02
N GLU A 120 -6.66 5.48 -18.41
CA GLU A 120 -6.88 5.08 -19.81
C GLU A 120 -5.59 4.58 -20.48
N MET A 121 -4.74 3.89 -19.71
CA MET A 121 -3.45 3.38 -20.18
C MET A 121 -3.58 1.98 -20.78
N SER A 122 -2.86 1.74 -21.88
CA SER A 122 -2.72 0.40 -22.46
C SER A 122 -1.56 -0.36 -21.79
N TYR A 123 -1.64 -1.69 -21.72
CA TYR A 123 -0.55 -2.52 -21.18
C TYR A 123 0.67 -2.57 -22.11
N ASP A 124 0.47 -2.43 -23.42
CA ASP A 124 1.56 -2.52 -24.43
C ASP A 124 2.37 -1.23 -24.55
N MET A 125 2.00 -0.17 -23.82
CA MET A 125 2.72 1.08 -23.86
C MET A 125 4.09 0.97 -23.17
N PRO A 126 5.05 1.85 -23.51
CA PRO A 126 6.32 1.91 -22.80
C PRO A 126 6.14 2.10 -21.29
N CYS A 127 6.85 1.31 -20.48
CA CYS A 127 6.74 1.40 -19.02
C CYS A 127 7.31 2.73 -18.51
N PRO A 128 6.55 3.51 -17.71
CA PRO A 128 6.96 4.84 -17.27
C PRO A 128 8.09 4.82 -16.23
N PHE A 129 8.35 3.68 -15.59
CA PHE A 129 9.35 3.52 -14.54
C PHE A 129 10.45 2.50 -14.87
N GLN A 130 10.42 1.90 -16.07
CA GLN A 130 11.45 0.94 -16.51
C GLN A 130 11.66 1.07 -18.03
N ARG A 131 12.85 1.48 -18.44
CA ARG A 131 13.18 1.68 -19.86
C ARG A 131 13.30 0.34 -20.59
N GLY A 132 12.85 0.30 -21.84
CA GLY A 132 13.02 -0.86 -22.73
C GLY A 132 12.04 -2.01 -22.51
N THR A 133 11.00 -1.82 -21.67
CA THR A 133 9.94 -2.80 -21.41
C THR A 133 8.57 -2.16 -21.56
N THR A 134 7.52 -2.96 -21.76
CA THR A 134 6.13 -2.46 -21.71
C THR A 134 5.62 -2.41 -20.26
N LEU A 135 4.53 -1.69 -20.03
CA LEU A 135 3.85 -1.69 -18.73
C LEU A 135 3.41 -3.10 -18.35
N GLY A 136 2.80 -3.83 -19.28
CA GLY A 136 2.35 -5.22 -19.11
C GLY A 136 3.48 -6.14 -18.68
N ASP A 137 4.65 -6.08 -19.33
CA ASP A 137 5.81 -6.92 -18.99
C ASP A 137 6.26 -6.74 -17.54
N VAL A 138 6.31 -5.50 -17.05
CA VAL A 138 6.74 -5.23 -15.68
C VAL A 138 5.67 -5.63 -14.67
N LEU A 139 4.40 -5.43 -14.98
CA LEU A 139 3.30 -5.86 -14.12
C LEU A 139 3.20 -7.40 -14.04
N LEU A 140 3.53 -8.11 -15.11
CA LEU A 140 3.55 -9.58 -15.17
C LEU A 140 4.88 -10.19 -14.73
N THR A 141 5.80 -9.39 -14.16
CA THR A 141 7.06 -9.92 -13.63
C THR A 141 6.77 -11.02 -12.59
N PRO A 142 7.28 -12.27 -12.80
CA PRO A 142 6.93 -13.39 -11.94
C PRO A 142 7.26 -13.18 -10.46
N THR A 143 6.43 -13.77 -9.59
CA THR A 143 6.68 -13.80 -8.15
C THR A 143 7.97 -14.55 -7.85
N LYS A 144 8.80 -13.96 -6.99
CA LYS A 144 10.08 -14.54 -6.61
C LYS A 144 9.88 -15.74 -5.68
N ILE A 145 10.56 -16.85 -5.98
CA ILE A 145 10.58 -18.06 -5.15
C ILE A 145 11.83 -18.04 -4.27
N TYR A 146 11.64 -18.13 -2.95
CA TYR A 146 12.74 -18.03 -1.96
C TYR A 146 13.22 -19.37 -1.38
N VAL A 147 12.67 -20.49 -1.86
CA VAL A 147 12.89 -21.80 -1.24
C VAL A 147 14.37 -22.18 -1.20
N LYS A 148 15.09 -21.96 -2.31
CA LYS A 148 16.49 -22.35 -2.45
C LYS A 148 17.40 -21.61 -1.47
N GLU A 149 17.15 -20.32 -1.29
CA GLU A 149 17.93 -19.42 -0.44
C GLU A 149 17.61 -19.62 1.05
N LEU A 150 16.36 -19.96 1.37
CA LEU A 150 15.91 -20.07 2.75
C LEU A 150 16.07 -21.45 3.37
N LEU A 151 15.99 -22.52 2.57
CA LEU A 151 16.05 -23.89 3.09
C LEU A 151 17.34 -24.19 3.88
N PRO A 152 18.54 -23.76 3.47
CA PRO A 152 19.76 -23.94 4.27
C PRO A 152 19.68 -23.24 5.63
N LEU A 153 19.17 -22.00 5.66
CA LEU A 153 19.03 -21.20 6.89
C LEU A 153 18.04 -21.83 7.88
N MET A 154 16.97 -22.43 7.36
CA MET A 154 15.98 -23.15 8.17
C MET A 154 16.58 -24.42 8.79
N LYS A 155 17.39 -25.16 8.02
CA LYS A 155 18.11 -26.36 8.52
C LYS A 155 19.13 -26.02 9.60
N GLU A 156 19.79 -24.87 9.49
CA GLU A 156 20.71 -24.35 10.51
C GLU A 156 20.00 -23.79 11.74
N MET A 157 18.67 -23.78 11.77
CA MET A 157 17.86 -23.30 12.90
C MET A 157 18.10 -21.81 13.27
N LYS A 158 18.63 -21.02 12.33
CA LYS A 158 18.97 -19.59 12.52
C LYS A 158 17.77 -18.65 12.41
N VAL A 159 16.67 -19.14 11.86
CA VAL A 159 15.44 -18.37 11.63
C VAL A 159 14.41 -18.71 12.70
N LYS A 160 13.96 -17.70 13.46
CA LYS A 160 12.89 -17.84 14.47
C LYS A 160 11.50 -17.84 13.81
N ALA A 161 11.31 -16.98 12.81
CA ALA A 161 10.08 -16.88 12.05
C ALA A 161 10.32 -16.36 10.63
N PHE A 162 9.37 -16.65 9.74
CA PHE A 162 9.35 -16.12 8.37
C PHE A 162 7.93 -15.69 8.00
N ALA A 163 7.76 -14.46 7.56
CA ALA A 163 6.53 -13.94 6.99
C ALA A 163 6.68 -13.78 5.47
N HIS A 164 5.87 -14.51 4.70
CA HIS A 164 5.74 -14.25 3.26
C HIS A 164 4.79 -13.06 3.06
N ILE A 165 5.22 -12.07 2.27
CA ILE A 165 4.46 -10.82 2.13
C ILE A 165 3.53 -10.92 0.92
N THR A 166 2.26 -11.20 1.18
CA THR A 166 1.20 -11.38 0.17
C THR A 166 0.07 -10.36 0.36
N GLY A 167 -1.20 -10.77 0.22
CA GLY A 167 -2.35 -9.95 0.58
C GLY A 167 -2.29 -9.54 2.05
N GLY A 168 -2.64 -8.29 2.36
CA GLY A 168 -2.42 -7.71 3.68
C GLY A 168 -1.04 -7.06 3.88
N GLY A 169 -0.15 -7.18 2.88
CA GLY A 169 1.09 -6.42 2.79
C GLY A 169 2.05 -6.68 3.95
N LEU A 170 2.92 -5.72 4.23
CA LEU A 170 3.91 -5.82 5.31
C LEU A 170 3.23 -5.87 6.69
N THR A 171 2.20 -5.06 6.89
CA THR A 171 1.60 -4.88 8.21
C THR A 171 0.85 -6.12 8.70
N GLU A 172 0.05 -6.76 7.86
CA GLU A 172 -0.73 -7.92 8.29
C GLU A 172 0.12 -9.20 8.32
N ASN A 173 0.98 -9.42 7.32
CA ASN A 173 1.74 -10.67 7.23
C ASN A 173 2.83 -10.78 8.30
N VAL A 174 3.54 -9.68 8.62
CA VAL A 174 4.53 -9.70 9.69
C VAL A 174 3.86 -9.86 11.06
N ALA A 175 2.70 -9.22 11.30
CA ALA A 175 1.98 -9.36 12.57
C ALA A 175 1.58 -10.81 12.90
N ARG A 176 1.29 -11.65 11.89
CA ARG A 176 0.84 -13.05 12.06
C ARG A 176 1.92 -13.97 12.64
N VAL A 177 3.19 -13.59 12.55
CA VAL A 177 4.32 -14.42 12.99
C VAL A 177 4.97 -13.92 14.27
N LEU A 178 4.34 -12.97 14.96
CA LEU A 178 4.84 -12.37 16.19
C LEU A 178 3.99 -12.78 17.41
N PRO A 179 4.60 -12.86 18.62
CA PRO A 179 3.86 -12.94 19.88
C PRO A 179 2.93 -11.73 20.09
N SER A 180 1.88 -11.90 20.90
CA SER A 180 0.85 -10.88 21.09
C SER A 180 1.33 -9.60 21.77
N ASP A 181 2.40 -9.70 22.56
CA ASP A 181 3.03 -8.66 23.37
C ASP A 181 4.23 -7.97 22.69
N LEU A 182 4.63 -8.45 21.50
CA LEU A 182 5.72 -7.90 20.71
C LEU A 182 5.21 -7.23 19.42
N ALA A 183 6.04 -6.34 18.89
CA ALA A 183 5.78 -5.61 17.67
C ALA A 183 7.02 -5.54 16.77
N ALA A 184 6.82 -5.29 15.49
CA ALA A 184 7.89 -5.03 14.52
C ALA A 184 8.00 -3.54 14.21
N SER A 185 9.20 -2.98 14.35
CA SER A 185 9.56 -1.65 13.89
C SER A 185 10.38 -1.76 12.60
N ILE A 186 9.80 -1.33 11.48
CA ILE A 186 10.38 -1.45 10.13
C ILE A 186 10.67 -0.05 9.60
N ASP A 187 11.81 0.16 8.95
CA ASP A 187 12.21 1.45 8.38
C ASP A 187 12.42 1.35 6.86
N ALA A 188 11.54 2.01 6.09
CA ALA A 188 11.55 2.04 4.63
C ALA A 188 12.79 2.70 4.01
N ASN A 189 13.62 3.39 4.80
CA ASN A 189 14.91 3.87 4.32
C ASN A 189 15.95 2.75 4.15
N LYS A 190 15.71 1.56 4.72
CA LYS A 190 16.70 0.48 4.79
C LYS A 190 16.68 -0.47 3.58
N TRP A 191 15.73 -0.31 2.66
CA TRP A 191 15.71 -1.05 1.40
C TRP A 191 15.35 -0.16 0.22
N LYS A 192 15.61 -0.67 -0.98
CA LYS A 192 15.22 -0.01 -2.22
C LYS A 192 13.80 -0.40 -2.59
N ILE A 193 12.86 0.55 -2.49
CA ILE A 193 11.49 0.35 -2.98
C ILE A 193 11.50 0.41 -4.52
N PRO A 194 10.97 -0.61 -5.23
CA PRO A 194 10.81 -0.56 -6.68
C PRO A 194 9.91 0.60 -7.14
N ALA A 195 10.27 1.23 -8.25
CA ALA A 195 9.61 2.44 -8.76
C ALA A 195 8.11 2.24 -9.09
N VAL A 196 7.68 1.00 -9.39
CA VAL A 196 6.26 0.65 -9.58
C VAL A 196 5.40 1.05 -8.38
N PHE A 197 5.91 0.95 -7.15
CA PHE A 197 5.15 1.30 -5.95
C PHE A 197 5.00 2.81 -5.80
N GLY A 198 6.07 3.57 -6.03
CA GLY A 198 6.01 5.04 -6.01
C GLY A 198 5.10 5.57 -7.12
N TRP A 199 5.19 4.98 -8.32
CA TRP A 199 4.30 5.29 -9.45
C TRP A 199 2.83 5.00 -9.11
N LEU A 200 2.51 3.82 -8.54
CA LEU A 200 1.14 3.49 -8.11
C LEU A 200 0.63 4.42 -7.02
N ALA A 201 1.48 4.75 -6.04
CA ALA A 201 1.11 5.67 -4.95
C ALA A 201 0.75 7.06 -5.50
N ASP A 202 1.58 7.58 -6.41
CA ASP A 202 1.36 8.87 -7.09
C ASP A 202 0.11 8.83 -7.98
N LYS A 203 0.10 7.95 -8.98
CA LYS A 203 -0.96 7.89 -10.00
C LYS A 203 -2.30 7.39 -9.49
N GLY A 204 -2.29 6.51 -8.50
CA GLY A 204 -3.48 6.02 -7.84
C GLY A 204 -3.98 6.92 -6.72
N ASN A 205 -3.23 7.96 -6.33
CA ASN A 205 -3.47 8.73 -5.10
C ASN A 205 -3.64 7.81 -3.87
N ILE A 206 -2.77 6.81 -3.75
CA ILE A 206 -2.82 5.79 -2.70
C ILE A 206 -1.92 6.23 -1.56
N ASN A 207 -2.50 6.40 -0.37
CA ASN A 207 -1.73 6.80 0.81
C ASN A 207 -0.79 5.67 1.30
N ALA A 208 0.25 6.03 2.05
CA ALA A 208 1.26 5.06 2.50
C ALA A 208 0.70 3.92 3.38
N ARG A 209 -0.37 4.18 4.16
CA ARG A 209 -1.03 3.14 4.96
C ARG A 209 -1.62 2.07 4.05
N GLU A 210 -2.40 2.48 3.06
CA GLU A 210 -2.99 1.58 2.07
C GLU A 210 -1.91 0.87 1.24
N MET A 211 -0.83 1.57 0.87
CA MET A 211 0.32 0.95 0.20
C MET A 211 0.92 -0.17 1.03
N SER A 212 1.19 0.05 2.32
CA SER A 212 1.78 -0.95 3.22
C SER A 212 0.89 -2.14 3.52
N ARG A 213 -0.43 -1.97 3.40
CA ARG A 213 -1.45 -2.99 3.66
C ARG A 213 -1.82 -3.79 2.41
N THR A 214 -1.71 -3.19 1.23
CA THR A 214 -2.09 -3.86 -0.02
C THR A 214 -0.89 -4.44 -0.76
N PHE A 215 0.27 -3.80 -0.65
CA PHE A 215 1.47 -4.16 -1.40
C PHE A 215 2.65 -4.55 -0.52
N ASN A 216 3.56 -5.31 -1.11
CA ASN A 216 4.81 -5.72 -0.47
C ASN A 216 5.86 -4.59 -0.39
N CYS A 217 5.67 -3.51 -1.15
CA CYS A 217 6.54 -2.32 -1.19
C CYS A 217 8.03 -2.63 -1.38
N GLY A 218 8.37 -3.71 -2.10
CA GLY A 218 9.75 -4.12 -2.38
C GLY A 218 10.28 -5.26 -1.51
N ILE A 219 9.53 -5.69 -0.50
CA ILE A 219 9.93 -6.78 0.41
C ILE A 219 8.96 -7.93 0.26
N GLY A 220 9.37 -9.02 -0.40
CA GLY A 220 8.50 -10.19 -0.61
C GLY A 220 8.52 -11.20 0.54
N GLY A 221 9.48 -11.09 1.46
CA GLY A 221 9.54 -11.94 2.65
C GLY A 221 10.30 -11.25 3.78
N VAL A 222 9.98 -11.59 5.03
CA VAL A 222 10.66 -11.07 6.23
C VAL A 222 11.06 -12.23 7.12
N LEU A 223 12.35 -12.28 7.49
CA LEU A 223 12.88 -13.22 8.47
C LEU A 223 13.03 -12.52 9.83
N VAL A 224 12.69 -13.23 10.89
CA VAL A 224 13.03 -12.85 12.28
C VAL A 224 14.19 -13.73 12.73
N VAL A 225 15.29 -13.09 13.12
CA VAL A 225 16.53 -13.77 13.52
C VAL A 225 17.10 -13.14 14.79
N ARG A 226 17.94 -13.91 15.49
CA ARG A 226 18.71 -13.36 16.63
C ARG A 226 19.64 -12.25 16.16
N SER A 227 19.86 -11.25 17.01
CA SER A 227 20.78 -10.16 16.74
C SER A 227 22.19 -10.65 16.40
N GLU A 228 22.68 -11.67 17.11
CA GLU A 228 24.01 -12.24 16.92
C GLU A 228 24.13 -12.99 15.58
N GLU A 229 23.04 -13.58 15.09
CA GLU A 229 23.00 -14.36 13.84
C GLU A 229 22.75 -13.50 12.60
N SER A 230 22.30 -12.25 12.78
CA SER A 230 21.86 -11.36 11.70
C SER A 230 22.88 -11.23 10.56
N LYS A 231 24.17 -11.06 10.90
CA LYS A 231 25.26 -10.94 9.93
C LYS A 231 25.53 -12.26 9.18
N SER A 232 25.48 -13.39 9.89
CA SER A 232 25.66 -14.71 9.29
C SER A 232 24.57 -15.01 8.28
N VAL A 233 23.31 -14.74 8.65
CA VAL A 233 22.14 -14.92 7.79
C VAL A 233 22.22 -14.02 6.55
N LEU A 234 22.53 -12.72 6.72
CA LEU A 234 22.71 -11.80 5.59
C LEU A 234 23.79 -12.25 4.61
N ASN A 235 24.93 -12.72 5.11
CA ASN A 235 26.02 -13.20 4.27
C ASN A 235 25.60 -14.44 3.47
N SER A 236 24.89 -15.38 4.09
CA SER A 236 24.37 -16.57 3.42
C SER A 236 23.35 -16.24 2.31
N LEU A 237 22.45 -15.29 2.58
CA LEU A 237 21.50 -14.78 1.58
C LEU A 237 22.22 -14.09 0.42
N THR A 238 23.23 -13.27 0.71
CA THR A 238 24.03 -12.57 -0.29
C THR A 238 24.81 -13.55 -1.17
N ASN A 239 25.43 -14.57 -0.57
CA ASN A 239 26.14 -15.64 -1.29
C ASN A 239 25.21 -16.47 -2.18
N SER A 240 23.92 -16.53 -1.82
CA SER A 240 22.88 -17.19 -2.62
C SER A 240 22.32 -16.28 -3.74
N GLY A 241 22.84 -15.06 -3.89
CA GLY A 241 22.40 -14.09 -4.91
C GLY A 241 21.22 -13.21 -4.46
N LEU A 242 20.82 -13.26 -3.19
CA LEU A 242 19.70 -12.51 -2.65
C LEU A 242 20.17 -11.26 -1.89
N GLN A 243 20.01 -10.10 -2.51
CA GLN A 243 20.36 -8.78 -1.94
C GLN A 243 19.38 -8.38 -0.81
N SER A 244 19.53 -9.01 0.34
CA SER A 244 18.68 -8.79 1.51
C SER A 244 19.25 -7.71 2.41
N SER A 245 18.40 -7.09 3.23
CA SER A 245 18.79 -5.99 4.11
C SER A 245 18.17 -6.15 5.49
N ILE A 246 18.83 -5.65 6.52
CA ILE A 246 18.18 -5.46 7.82
C ILE A 246 17.22 -4.30 7.67
N ILE A 247 15.92 -4.58 7.82
CA ILE A 247 14.86 -3.58 7.62
C ILE A 247 14.30 -3.05 8.93
N GLY A 248 14.65 -3.66 10.07
CA GLY A 248 14.01 -3.35 11.33
C GLY A 248 14.40 -4.29 12.46
N GLU A 249 13.65 -4.20 13.54
CA GLU A 249 13.83 -5.00 14.75
C GLU A 249 12.49 -5.27 15.44
N ILE A 250 12.50 -6.24 16.34
CA ILE A 250 11.39 -6.54 17.24
C ILE A 250 11.49 -5.65 18.48
N CYS A 251 10.38 -5.01 18.83
CA CYS A 251 10.24 -4.16 19.99
C CYS A 251 9.04 -4.59 20.84
N LYS A 252 8.91 -3.99 22.03
CA LYS A 252 7.73 -4.17 22.87
C LYS A 252 6.52 -3.53 22.19
N LYS A 253 5.38 -4.23 22.21
CA LYS A 253 4.15 -3.69 21.64
C LYS A 253 3.55 -2.62 22.55
N GLU A 254 3.30 -1.45 21.97
CA GLU A 254 2.56 -0.35 22.62
C GLU A 254 1.11 -0.30 22.13
N ASP A 255 0.93 -0.10 20.83
CA ASP A 255 -0.39 -0.02 20.18
C ASP A 255 -0.47 -1.02 19.01
N LYS A 256 0.31 -0.77 17.96
CA LYS A 256 0.29 -1.56 16.72
C LYS A 256 1.31 -2.70 16.76
N SER A 257 0.94 -3.85 16.19
CA SER A 257 1.87 -4.98 16.02
C SER A 257 2.97 -4.72 14.99
N VAL A 258 2.75 -3.83 14.01
CA VAL A 258 3.75 -3.50 12.99
C VAL A 258 3.68 -2.01 12.68
N THR A 259 4.82 -1.33 12.72
CA THR A 259 4.97 0.06 12.31
C THR A 259 6.00 0.15 11.19
N VAL A 260 5.62 0.80 10.09
CA VAL A 260 6.52 1.06 8.95
C VAL A 260 6.84 2.55 8.91
N HIS A 261 8.05 2.90 9.34
CA HIS A 261 8.59 4.25 9.34
C HIS A 261 9.06 4.64 7.93
N ASN A 262 9.01 5.94 7.64
CA ASN A 262 9.59 6.58 6.45
C ASN A 262 9.07 6.06 5.09
N LEU A 263 7.89 5.44 5.05
CA LEU A 263 7.37 4.84 3.82
C LEU A 263 6.99 5.89 2.77
N VAL A 264 6.48 7.06 3.20
CA VAL A 264 6.14 8.16 2.28
C VAL A 264 7.41 8.64 1.57
N GLU A 265 8.45 8.89 2.33
CA GLU A 265 9.77 9.33 1.87
C GLU A 265 10.43 8.28 0.98
N GLY A 266 10.28 7.00 1.31
CA GLY A 266 10.75 5.89 0.49
C GLY A 266 10.04 5.82 -0.88
N LEU A 267 8.71 6.02 -0.90
CA LEU A 267 7.92 6.05 -2.12
C LEU A 267 8.27 7.27 -2.99
N ASP A 268 8.41 8.44 -2.37
CA ASP A 268 8.81 9.67 -3.05
C ASP A 268 10.25 9.58 -3.59
N ARG A 269 11.14 8.83 -2.93
CA ARG A 269 12.51 8.61 -3.43
C ARG A 269 12.56 7.72 -4.66
N CYS A 270 11.73 6.67 -4.73
CA CYS A 270 11.73 5.75 -5.86
C CYS A 270 10.92 6.26 -7.06
N TRP A 271 9.99 7.18 -6.81
CA TRP A 271 9.27 7.90 -7.83
C TRP A 271 9.19 9.38 -7.40
N PRO A 272 10.26 10.17 -7.68
CA PRO A 272 10.27 11.58 -7.37
C PRO A 272 9.07 12.22 -8.04
N ARG A 273 8.06 12.51 -7.24
CA ARG A 273 6.94 13.31 -7.70
C ARG A 273 7.58 14.60 -8.17
N THR A 274 7.31 15.01 -9.41
CA THR A 274 7.39 16.43 -9.70
C THR A 274 6.54 17.06 -8.60
N PRO A 275 7.07 17.94 -7.75
CA PRO A 275 6.22 18.66 -6.83
C PRO A 275 5.26 19.41 -7.74
N VAL A 276 4.08 18.82 -7.96
CA VAL A 276 2.90 19.60 -8.22
C VAL A 276 2.86 20.41 -6.95
N LEU A 277 3.30 21.66 -7.04
CA LEU A 277 2.79 22.68 -6.15
C LEU A 277 1.28 22.48 -6.28
N LEU A 278 0.70 21.72 -5.35
CA LEU A 278 -0.73 21.70 -5.14
C LEU A 278 -0.99 23.16 -4.83
N GLN A 279 -1.33 23.92 -5.86
CA GLN A 279 -1.84 25.26 -5.68
C GLN A 279 -3.06 25.03 -4.82
N ARG A 280 -2.91 25.32 -3.53
CA ARG A 280 -3.98 25.17 -2.58
C ARG A 280 -5.12 25.99 -3.15
N LYS A 281 -6.26 25.34 -3.34
CA LYS A 281 -7.44 26.04 -3.83
C LYS A 281 -7.80 27.09 -2.78
N ARG A 282 -7.91 28.33 -3.23
CA ARG A 282 -8.22 29.47 -2.37
C ARG A 282 -9.70 29.40 -2.04
N VAL A 283 -10.03 29.12 -0.79
CA VAL A 283 -11.39 28.89 -0.32
C VAL A 283 -11.92 30.14 0.39
N ALA A 284 -13.14 30.54 0.06
CA ALA A 284 -13.93 31.45 0.87
C ALA A 284 -14.96 30.67 1.70
N VAL A 285 -15.03 30.93 3.00
CA VAL A 285 -16.03 30.29 3.89
C VAL A 285 -17.08 31.32 4.30
N LEU A 286 -18.34 31.04 3.99
CA LEU A 286 -19.47 31.89 4.37
C LEU A 286 -20.10 31.39 5.66
N ILE A 287 -20.33 32.29 6.62
CA ILE A 287 -20.83 31.98 7.96
C ILE A 287 -21.95 32.92 8.42
N SER A 288 -22.78 32.47 9.36
CA SER A 288 -23.87 33.28 9.95
C SER A 288 -23.95 33.28 11.49
N GLY A 289 -22.95 32.69 12.19
CA GLY A 289 -23.01 32.46 13.63
C GLY A 289 -21.67 32.12 14.30
N SER A 290 -21.68 31.18 15.26
CA SER A 290 -20.55 30.88 16.16
C SER A 290 -19.27 30.36 15.47
N GLY A 291 -19.41 29.82 14.26
CA GLY A 291 -18.28 29.37 13.44
C GLY A 291 -17.62 28.07 13.91
N THR A 292 -18.34 27.15 14.56
CA THR A 292 -17.78 25.85 14.97
C THR A 292 -17.32 25.01 13.78
N ASN A 293 -18.10 24.98 12.68
CA ASN A 293 -17.67 24.33 11.43
C ASN A 293 -16.45 25.02 10.80
N LEU A 294 -16.39 26.35 10.88
CA LEU A 294 -15.22 27.12 10.43
C LEU A 294 -13.98 26.74 11.24
N GLN A 295 -14.08 26.56 12.55
CA GLN A 295 -12.95 26.12 13.39
C GLN A 295 -12.41 24.77 12.92
N ALA A 296 -13.27 23.78 12.68
CA ALA A 296 -12.84 22.47 12.20
C ALA A 296 -12.13 22.54 10.84
N LEU A 297 -12.58 23.44 9.95
CA LEU A 297 -11.92 23.68 8.66
C LEU A 297 -10.56 24.37 8.83
N ILE A 298 -10.45 25.33 9.75
CA ILE A 298 -9.18 26.00 10.08
C ILE A 298 -8.19 24.99 10.65
N ASP A 299 -8.59 24.21 11.65
CA ASP A 299 -7.72 23.22 12.31
C ASP A 299 -7.17 22.23 11.27
N HIS A 300 -8.05 21.70 10.41
CA HIS A 300 -7.65 20.76 9.36
C HIS A 300 -6.74 21.37 8.27
N THR A 301 -6.82 22.68 7.99
CA THR A 301 -6.01 23.32 6.94
C THR A 301 -4.68 23.87 7.46
N THR A 302 -4.52 23.98 8.78
CA THR A 302 -3.35 24.55 9.46
C THR A 302 -2.46 23.50 10.12
N GLU A 303 -2.95 22.28 10.36
CA GLU A 303 -2.14 21.18 10.89
C GLU A 303 -0.96 20.83 9.96
N GLN A 304 0.26 20.76 10.52
CA GLN A 304 1.52 20.51 9.79
C GLN A 304 1.58 19.15 9.06
N ASN A 305 0.66 18.23 9.36
CA ASN A 305 0.53 16.91 8.73
C ASN A 305 -0.76 16.75 7.89
N SER A 306 -1.48 17.84 7.63
CA SER A 306 -2.68 17.79 6.79
C SER A 306 -2.30 17.76 5.31
N ASN A 307 -2.75 16.73 4.58
CA ASN A 307 -2.71 16.69 3.11
C ASN A 307 -3.82 17.57 2.49
N SER A 308 -4.14 18.71 3.12
CA SER A 308 -5.25 19.55 2.67
C SER A 308 -4.89 20.31 1.40
N SER A 309 -5.69 20.13 0.36
CA SER A 309 -5.58 20.84 -0.91
C SER A 309 -6.23 22.23 -0.90
N ALA A 310 -6.64 22.72 0.27
CA ALA A 310 -7.40 23.96 0.45
C ALA A 310 -6.66 24.94 1.36
N GLU A 311 -6.73 26.23 1.01
CA GLU A 311 -6.27 27.35 1.82
C GLU A 311 -7.46 28.28 2.05
N ILE A 312 -7.87 28.47 3.31
CA ILE A 312 -8.96 29.40 3.63
C ILE A 312 -8.38 30.80 3.62
N VAL A 313 -8.72 31.59 2.60
CA VAL A 313 -8.17 32.94 2.42
C VAL A 313 -9.15 34.05 2.79
N LEU A 314 -10.45 33.74 2.85
CA LEU A 314 -11.50 34.71 3.11
C LEU A 314 -12.64 34.09 3.91
N VAL A 315 -13.12 34.79 4.94
CA VAL A 315 -14.36 34.46 5.64
C VAL A 315 -15.35 35.61 5.47
N ILE A 316 -16.53 35.31 4.94
CA ILE A 316 -17.60 36.30 4.75
C ILE A 316 -18.73 35.99 5.73
N SER A 317 -19.18 37.00 6.48
CA SER A 317 -20.40 36.88 7.27
C SER A 317 -21.49 37.84 6.82
N ASN A 318 -22.74 37.37 6.90
CA ASN A 318 -23.92 38.21 6.72
C ASN A 318 -24.35 38.98 7.98
N LYS A 319 -23.66 38.76 9.10
CA LYS A 319 -23.90 39.44 10.38
C LYS A 319 -22.60 40.04 10.90
N PRO A 320 -22.59 41.30 11.36
CA PRO A 320 -21.43 41.87 12.03
C PRO A 320 -21.22 41.21 13.40
N ASN A 321 -20.00 41.29 13.94
CA ASN A 321 -19.65 40.92 15.31
C ASN A 321 -19.99 39.47 15.72
N VAL A 322 -19.97 38.52 14.79
CA VAL A 322 -20.16 37.10 15.12
C VAL A 322 -18.85 36.43 15.55
N GLN A 323 -18.93 35.50 16.49
CA GLN A 323 -17.76 34.76 17.00
C GLN A 323 -16.95 34.07 15.90
N GLY A 324 -17.59 33.64 14.81
CA GLY A 324 -16.89 33.04 13.67
C GLY A 324 -15.90 33.99 12.97
N LEU A 325 -16.17 35.31 12.93
CA LEU A 325 -15.21 36.28 12.39
C LEU A 325 -13.99 36.40 13.31
N THR A 326 -14.20 36.45 14.62
CA THR A 326 -13.10 36.45 15.60
C THR A 326 -12.22 35.19 15.51
N ARG A 327 -12.81 34.03 15.17
CA ARG A 327 -12.03 32.79 14.94
C ARG A 327 -11.14 32.90 13.69
N ALA A 328 -11.68 33.46 12.60
CA ALA A 328 -10.93 33.69 11.37
C ALA A 328 -9.78 34.69 11.58
N GLU A 329 -10.05 35.81 12.24
CA GLU A 329 -9.05 36.83 12.58
C GLU A 329 -7.90 36.26 13.44
N LYS A 330 -8.24 35.44 14.45
CA LYS A 330 -7.23 34.74 15.29
C LYS A 330 -6.36 33.77 14.49
N ALA A 331 -6.89 33.21 13.41
CA ALA A 331 -6.16 32.34 12.49
C ALA A 331 -5.42 33.12 11.38
N GLY A 332 -5.47 34.46 11.38
CA GLY A 332 -4.83 35.31 10.37
C GLY A 332 -5.55 35.33 9.02
N ILE A 333 -6.81 34.93 8.96
CA ILE A 333 -7.61 34.87 7.73
C ILE A 333 -8.37 36.18 7.52
N ALA A 334 -8.39 36.69 6.29
CA ALA A 334 -9.13 37.91 5.97
C ALA A 334 -10.64 37.74 6.18
N THR A 335 -11.30 38.77 6.69
CA THR A 335 -12.73 38.76 7.00
C THR A 335 -13.47 39.90 6.32
N LYS A 336 -14.70 39.64 5.88
CA LYS A 336 -15.60 40.69 5.37
C LYS A 336 -17.02 40.49 5.87
N VAL A 337 -17.71 41.59 6.15
CA VAL A 337 -19.14 41.59 6.47
C VAL A 337 -19.89 42.11 5.26
N ILE A 338 -20.82 41.33 4.74
CA ILE A 338 -21.72 41.73 3.66
C ILE A 338 -23.14 41.40 4.14
N SER A 339 -23.85 42.38 4.67
CA SER A 339 -25.21 42.16 5.12
C SER A 339 -26.19 42.32 3.97
N HIS A 340 -27.12 41.38 3.84
CA HIS A 340 -28.23 41.52 2.89
C HIS A 340 -29.14 42.72 3.17
N LYS A 341 -29.07 43.30 4.37
CA LYS A 341 -29.81 44.51 4.73
C LYS A 341 -29.26 45.77 4.06
N ASP A 342 -28.03 45.71 3.57
CA ASP A 342 -27.34 46.84 2.96
C ASP A 342 -27.70 46.99 1.46
N TYR A 343 -28.48 46.07 0.91
CA TYR A 343 -28.81 45.97 -0.51
C TYR A 343 -30.32 45.97 -0.74
N LYS A 344 -30.75 46.62 -1.84
CA LYS A 344 -32.17 46.82 -2.16
C LYS A 344 -32.79 45.60 -2.82
N SER A 345 -32.00 44.86 -3.60
CA SER A 345 -32.41 43.64 -4.29
C SER A 345 -31.52 42.46 -3.88
N ARG A 346 -31.99 41.24 -4.18
CA ARG A 346 -31.18 40.02 -4.03
C ARG A 346 -30.01 40.03 -5.00
N ASP A 347 -30.25 40.50 -6.22
CA ASP A 347 -29.24 40.53 -7.29
C ASP A 347 -28.09 41.47 -6.94
N ASP A 348 -28.38 42.64 -6.33
CA ASP A 348 -27.35 43.59 -5.87
C ASP A 348 -26.46 42.97 -4.78
N PHE A 349 -27.05 42.15 -3.90
CA PHE A 349 -26.33 41.44 -2.85
C PHE A 349 -25.46 40.31 -3.43
N ASP A 350 -26.01 39.53 -4.35
CA ASP A 350 -25.29 38.43 -5.00
C ASP A 350 -24.15 38.97 -5.87
N GLU A 351 -24.33 40.12 -6.54
CA GLU A 351 -23.28 40.82 -7.29
C GLU A 351 -22.17 41.35 -6.38
N ALA A 352 -22.51 41.94 -5.23
CA ALA A 352 -21.51 42.41 -4.26
C ALA A 352 -20.69 41.26 -3.65
N LEU A 353 -21.34 40.11 -3.42
CA LEU A 353 -20.69 38.90 -2.97
C LEU A 353 -19.78 38.33 -4.07
N HIS A 354 -20.29 38.21 -5.29
CA HIS A 354 -19.55 37.74 -6.45
C HIS A 354 -18.31 38.61 -6.71
N SER A 355 -18.47 39.93 -6.75
CA SER A 355 -17.37 40.89 -6.92
C SER A 355 -16.29 40.74 -5.83
N THR A 356 -16.70 40.52 -4.58
CA THR A 356 -15.76 40.25 -3.47
C THR A 356 -15.00 38.94 -3.67
N LEU A 357 -15.68 37.86 -4.06
CA LEU A 357 -15.06 36.55 -4.27
C LEU A 357 -14.10 36.57 -5.46
N THR A 358 -14.50 37.21 -6.57
CA THR A 358 -13.70 37.32 -7.79
C THR A 358 -12.48 38.21 -7.59
N SER A 359 -12.63 39.37 -6.95
CA SER A 359 -11.49 40.28 -6.66
C SER A 359 -10.46 39.68 -5.69
N THR A 360 -10.87 38.75 -4.83
CA THR A 360 -9.98 38.05 -3.89
C THR A 360 -9.33 36.79 -4.50
N GLY A 361 -9.73 36.43 -5.73
CA GLY A 361 -9.22 35.25 -6.45
C GLY A 361 -9.59 33.95 -5.75
N ILE A 362 -10.87 33.77 -5.41
CA ILE A 362 -11.39 32.56 -4.76
C ILE A 362 -11.68 31.47 -5.79
N ASP A 363 -11.19 30.26 -5.55
CA ASP A 363 -11.46 29.07 -6.37
C ASP A 363 -12.74 28.32 -5.92
N ILE A 364 -12.99 28.27 -4.61
CA ILE A 364 -14.06 27.45 -4.00
C ILE A 364 -14.80 28.24 -2.93
N VAL A 365 -16.13 28.14 -2.93
CA VAL A 365 -16.99 28.73 -1.91
C VAL A 365 -17.54 27.62 -1.01
N CYS A 366 -17.29 27.72 0.29
CA CYS A 366 -17.78 26.80 1.31
C CYS A 366 -18.87 27.47 2.15
N LEU A 367 -20.08 26.90 2.17
CA LEU A 367 -21.20 27.40 2.96
C LEU A 367 -21.23 26.71 4.33
N ALA A 368 -20.63 27.36 5.34
CA ALA A 368 -20.54 26.82 6.70
C ALA A 368 -21.60 27.47 7.61
N GLY A 369 -22.83 26.96 7.53
CA GLY A 369 -23.97 27.52 8.29
C GLY A 369 -24.52 28.81 7.67
N PHE A 370 -24.28 29.03 6.38
CA PHE A 370 -24.83 30.14 5.60
C PHE A 370 -26.14 29.70 4.94
N MET A 371 -27.27 30.10 5.53
CA MET A 371 -28.61 29.67 5.14
C MET A 371 -29.19 30.51 3.98
N ARG A 372 -28.46 30.62 2.86
CA ARG A 372 -28.96 31.18 1.61
C ARG A 372 -28.34 30.45 0.42
N ILE A 373 -29.17 30.14 -0.57
CA ILE A 373 -28.73 29.61 -1.86
C ILE A 373 -28.14 30.79 -2.64
N LEU A 374 -26.86 30.71 -2.95
CA LEU A 374 -26.22 31.60 -3.93
C LEU A 374 -26.61 31.09 -5.30
N THR A 375 -27.15 31.96 -6.14
CA THR A 375 -27.60 31.64 -7.51
C THR A 375 -26.69 32.24 -8.55
#